data_AF-A0A537QMV6-F1
#
_entry.id   AF-A0A537QMV6-F1
#
_cell.length_a   1.000
_cell.length_b   1.000
_cell.length_c   1.000
_cell.angle_alpha   90.00
_cell.angle_beta   90.00
_cell.angle_gamma   90.00
#
_symmetry.space_group_name_H-M   'P 1'
#
loop_
_entity.id
_entity.type
_entity.pdbx_description
1 polymer ?
#
loop_
_entity_poly.entity_id
_entity_poly.type
_entity_poly.pdbx_seq_one_letter_code
_entity_poly.pdbx_strand_id
1 'polypeptide(L)'
;MTEEFSLSRIELPERPRYAAAVTEDLLLGSRRLRQAFLQTPIRFAGRDAALIRAGDPEPSVVLIRSGFAFRSCELADGRRSILHILTPYDIVGLDHFVLPIRASLCIFWP
;
A
#
# COMPACT_ATOMS: atom_id res chain seq x y z
N MET A 1 27.49 -10.41 -29.46
CA MET A 1 26.28 -9.69 -29.89
C MET A 1 25.60 -9.28 -28.59
N THR A 2 25.91 -8.08 -28.11
CA THR A 2 25.63 -7.64 -26.75
C THR A 2 24.47 -6.66 -26.85
N GLU A 3 23.27 -7.07 -26.46
CA GLU A 3 22.12 -6.19 -26.43
C GLU A 3 22.27 -5.22 -25.26
N GLU A 4 22.56 -3.96 -25.59
CA GLU A 4 22.43 -2.84 -24.67
C GLU A 4 20.94 -2.67 -24.32
N PHE A 5 20.58 -3.10 -23.11
CA PHE A 5 19.34 -2.70 -22.47
C PHE A 5 19.38 -1.18 -22.25
N SER A 6 18.87 -0.45 -23.24
CA SER A 6 18.66 0.99 -23.16
C SER A 6 17.62 1.25 -22.06
N LEU A 7 18.10 1.59 -20.86
CA LEU A 7 17.29 2.11 -19.77
C LEU A 7 16.65 3.41 -20.27
N SER A 8 15.43 3.32 -20.78
CA SER A 8 14.60 4.49 -21.02
C SER A 8 14.57 5.29 -19.73
N ARG A 9 15.05 6.53 -19.82
CA ARG A 9 14.98 7.56 -18.78
C ARG A 9 13.61 7.43 -18.11
N ILE A 10 13.59 6.97 -16.86
CA ILE A 10 12.38 6.99 -16.04
C ILE A 10 12.00 8.48 -15.95
N GLU A 11 11.03 8.89 -16.76
CA GLU A 11 10.42 10.20 -16.65
C GLU A 11 9.75 10.24 -15.29
N LEU A 12 10.43 10.84 -14.32
CA LEU A 12 9.82 11.11 -13.02
C LEU A 12 8.60 11.97 -13.30
N PRO A 13 7.37 11.52 -12.95
CA PRO A 13 6.18 12.31 -13.19
C PRO A 13 6.36 13.68 -12.55
N GLU A 14 6.00 14.73 -13.29
CA GLU A 14 6.11 16.10 -12.81
C GLU A 14 5.37 16.18 -11.48
N ARG A 15 6.07 16.62 -10.42
CA ARG A 15 5.45 16.68 -9.09
C ARG A 15 4.23 17.60 -9.19
N PRO A 16 3.03 17.12 -8.84
CA PRO A 16 1.84 17.95 -8.88
C PRO A 16 2.08 19.19 -8.03
N ARG A 17 1.90 20.36 -8.64
CA ARG A 17 2.02 21.66 -7.98
C ARG A 17 0.72 21.95 -7.24
N TYR A 18 0.69 21.61 -5.96
CA TYR A 18 -0.41 21.95 -5.09
C TYR A 18 -0.33 23.40 -4.63
N ALA A 19 -1.48 23.98 -4.25
CA ALA A 19 -1.50 25.26 -3.55
C ALA A 19 -0.71 25.16 -2.22
N ALA A 20 -0.18 26.28 -1.73
CA ALA A 20 0.64 26.30 -0.52
C ALA A 20 -0.07 25.67 0.70
N ALA A 21 -1.34 26.02 0.91
CA ALA A 21 -2.17 25.44 1.98
C ALA A 21 -2.31 23.91 1.87
N VAL A 22 -2.55 23.39 0.67
CA VAL A 22 -2.64 21.94 0.42
C VAL A 22 -1.30 21.25 0.70
N THR A 23 -0.18 21.90 0.34
CA THR A 23 1.16 21.37 0.63
C THR A 23 1.41 21.29 2.13
N GLU A 24 1.03 22.32 2.89
CA GLU A 24 1.13 22.33 4.36
C GLU A 24 0.30 21.23 5.00
N ASP A 25 -0.94 21.03 4.54
CA ASP A 25 -1.82 19.97 5.02
C ASP A 25 -1.24 18.58 4.76
N LEU A 26 -0.72 18.33 3.55
CA LEU A 26 -0.06 17.07 3.19
C LEU A 26 1.18 16.82 4.07
N LEU A 27 2.00 17.85 4.30
CA LEU A 27 3.17 17.74 5.17
C LEU A 27 2.77 17.47 6.62
N LEU A 28 1.74 18.14 7.13
CA LEU A 28 1.22 17.90 8.48
C LEU A 28 0.67 16.47 8.60
N GLY A 29 -0.12 16.03 7.63
CA GLY A 29 -0.65 14.67 7.54
C GLY A 29 0.46 13.62 7.53
N SER A 30 1.50 13.81 6.71
CA SER A 30 2.64 12.89 6.63
C SER A 30 3.39 12.74 7.97
N ARG A 31 3.57 13.85 8.70
CA ARG A 31 4.21 13.84 10.04
C ARG A 31 3.34 13.10 11.05
N ARG A 32 2.03 13.37 11.07
CA ARG A 32 1.08 12.70 11.96
C ARG A 32 1.02 11.20 11.69
N LEU A 33 0.93 10.80 10.42
CA LEU A 33 0.88 9.39 10.03
C LEU A 33 2.18 8.66 10.42
N ARG A 34 3.34 9.30 10.16
CA ARG A 34 4.63 8.77 10.60
C ARG A 34 4.68 8.61 12.12
N GLN A 35 4.25 9.62 12.88
CA GLN A 35 4.22 9.57 14.33
C GLN A 35 3.31 8.44 14.84
N ALA A 36 2.13 8.28 14.26
CA ALA A 36 1.20 7.20 14.61
C ALA A 36 1.85 5.82 14.40
N PHE A 37 2.53 5.60 13.28
CA PHE A 37 3.24 4.33 13.05
C PHE A 37 4.42 4.11 14.00
N LEU A 38 5.14 5.17 14.39
CA LEU A 38 6.22 5.05 15.38
C LEU A 38 5.69 4.68 16.78
N GLN A 39 4.46 5.06 17.10
CA GLN A 39 3.81 4.77 18.38
C GLN A 39 3.04 3.44 18.37
N THR A 40 2.77 2.87 17.19
CA THR A 40 2.00 1.64 17.05
C THR A 40 2.91 0.41 17.21
N PRO A 41 2.52 -0.59 18.03
CA PRO A 41 3.29 -1.83 18.17
C PRO A 41 3.46 -2.56 16.83
N ILE A 42 4.65 -3.11 16.60
CA ILE A 42 4.91 -3.94 15.43
C ILE A 42 4.13 -5.26 15.57
N ARG A 43 3.37 -5.60 14.53
CA ARG A 43 2.67 -6.89 14.40
C ARG A 43 3.43 -7.79 13.44
N PHE A 44 3.51 -9.07 13.78
CA PHE A 44 4.04 -10.10 12.91
C PHE A 44 2.87 -10.92 12.36
N ALA A 45 2.99 -11.37 11.12
CA ALA A 45 1.97 -12.19 10.49
C ALA A 45 2.66 -13.28 9.66
N GLY A 46 2.10 -14.49 9.72
CA GLY A 46 2.63 -15.65 9.01
C GLY A 46 2.36 -15.60 7.51
N ARG A 47 2.89 -16.58 6.78
CA ARG A 47 2.58 -16.77 5.36
C ARG A 47 1.06 -16.90 5.17
N ASP A 48 0.56 -16.29 4.09
CA ASP A 48 -0.87 -16.28 3.71
C ASP A 48 -1.83 -15.66 4.74
N ALA A 49 -1.30 -15.08 5.84
CA ALA A 49 -2.12 -14.39 6.81
C ALA A 49 -2.78 -13.16 6.16
N ALA A 50 -4.09 -13.04 6.36
CA ALA A 50 -4.83 -11.85 5.96
C ALA A 50 -4.46 -10.69 6.88
N LEU A 51 -3.92 -9.62 6.29
CA LEU A 51 -3.60 -8.39 7.00
C LEU A 51 -4.80 -7.44 7.10
N ILE A 52 -5.61 -7.40 6.05
CA ILE A 52 -6.87 -6.64 5.95
C ILE A 52 -7.84 -7.52 5.18
N ARG A 53 -9.07 -7.72 5.66
CA ARG A 53 -10.08 -8.52 4.94
C ARG A 53 -11.05 -7.59 4.20
N ALA A 54 -11.47 -8.02 3.02
CA ALA A 54 -12.55 -7.35 2.31
C ALA A 54 -13.82 -7.38 3.16
N GLY A 55 -14.46 -6.23 3.30
CA GLY A 55 -15.68 -6.09 4.10
C GLY A 55 -15.44 -5.83 5.59
N ASP A 56 -14.18 -5.72 6.05
CA ASP A 56 -13.90 -5.18 7.37
C ASP A 56 -14.53 -3.77 7.47
N PRO A 57 -15.42 -3.50 8.46
CA PRO A 57 -16.13 -2.22 8.55
C PRO A 57 -15.20 -1.07 8.94
N GLU A 58 -14.09 -1.39 9.60
CA GLU A 58 -13.06 -0.44 10.01
C GLU A 58 -11.67 -1.06 9.75
N PRO A 59 -11.21 -1.05 8.49
CA PRO A 59 -9.96 -1.69 8.12
C PRO A 59 -8.77 -0.93 8.73
N SER A 60 -7.80 -1.68 9.25
CA SER A 60 -6.56 -1.10 9.77
C SER A 60 -5.72 -0.46 8.67
N VAL A 61 -5.07 0.67 8.96
CA VAL A 61 -3.96 1.16 8.13
C VAL A 61 -2.67 0.45 8.56
N VAL A 62 -1.94 -0.10 7.60
CA VAL A 62 -0.73 -0.89 7.85
C VAL A 62 0.44 -0.33 7.06
N LEU A 63 1.59 -0.19 7.72
CA LEU A 63 2.89 0.07 7.10
C LEU A 63 3.66 -1.27 7.01
N ILE A 64 4.06 -1.66 5.81
CA ILE A 64 4.89 -2.86 5.63
C ILE A 64 6.32 -2.54 6.06
N ARG A 65 6.73 -2.98 7.25
CA ARG A 65 8.10 -2.73 7.74
C ARG A 65 9.14 -3.60 7.04
N SER A 66 8.78 -4.85 6.75
CA SER A 66 9.63 -5.87 6.13
C SER A 66 8.73 -6.95 5.53
N GLY A 67 9.21 -7.64 4.51
CA GLY A 67 8.41 -8.66 3.83
C GLY A 67 7.80 -8.14 2.52
N PHE A 68 6.99 -9.00 1.89
CA PHE A 68 6.11 -8.61 0.80
C PHE A 68 4.66 -8.95 1.16
N ALA A 69 3.74 -8.20 0.59
CA ALA A 69 2.32 -8.49 0.67
C ALA A 69 1.68 -8.26 -0.70
N PHE A 70 0.43 -8.66 -0.86
CA PHE A 70 -0.32 -8.42 -2.06
C PHE A 70 -1.78 -8.12 -1.74
N ARG A 71 -2.34 -7.23 -2.54
CA ARG A 71 -3.78 -6.98 -2.57
C ARG A 71 -4.42 -7.92 -3.57
N SER A 72 -5.54 -8.49 -3.18
CA SER A 72 -6.34 -9.33 -4.08
C SER A 72 -7.83 -9.13 -3.87
N CYS A 73 -8.60 -9.47 -4.90
CA CYS A 73 -10.04 -9.65 -4.79
C CYS A 73 -10.43 -11.06 -5.24
N GLU A 74 -11.55 -11.53 -4.71
CA GLU A 74 -12.21 -12.73 -5.22
C GLU A 74 -13.14 -12.34 -6.37
N LEU A 75 -13.09 -13.13 -7.43
CA LEU A 75 -13.94 -13.00 -8.61
C LEU A 75 -15.21 -13.83 -8.40
N ALA A 76 -16.24 -13.54 -9.19
CA ALA A 76 -17.54 -14.22 -9.10
C ALA A 76 -17.46 -15.75 -9.32
N ASP A 77 -16.41 -16.23 -9.98
CA ASP A 77 -16.14 -17.65 -10.23
C ASP A 77 -15.30 -18.33 -9.13
N GLY A 78 -15.02 -17.63 -8.03
CA GLY A 78 -14.22 -18.12 -6.91
C GLY A 78 -12.71 -18.06 -7.13
N ARG A 79 -12.23 -17.59 -8.29
CA ARG A 79 -10.79 -17.34 -8.50
C ARG A 79 -10.35 -16.07 -7.81
N ARG A 80 -9.04 -15.95 -7.58
CA ARG A 80 -8.42 -14.76 -6.99
C ARG A 80 -7.63 -13.99 -8.05
N SER A 81 -7.78 -12.67 -8.06
CA SER A 81 -6.94 -11.77 -8.86
C SER A 81 -6.00 -10.98 -7.96
N ILE A 82 -4.71 -10.94 -8.29
CA ILE A 82 -3.72 -10.08 -7.62
C ILE A 82 -3.78 -8.71 -8.27
N LEU A 83 -4.06 -7.69 -7.46
CA LEU A 83 -4.24 -6.31 -7.91
C LEU A 83 -2.96 -5.48 -7.73
N HIS A 84 -2.21 -5.73 -6.66
CA HIS A 84 -1.01 -4.97 -6.33
C HIS A 84 -0.07 -5.81 -5.47
N ILE A 85 1.24 -5.72 -5.73
CA ILE A 85 2.28 -6.28 -4.86
C ILE A 85 2.84 -5.13 -4.03
N LEU A 86 2.94 -5.35 -2.73
CA LEU A 86 3.40 -4.40 -1.74
C LEU A 86 4.80 -4.75 -1.29
N THR A 87 5.62 -3.72 -1.20
CA THR A 87 7.02 -3.77 -0.83
C THR A 87 7.24 -3.10 0.52
N PRO A 88 8.43 -3.28 1.13
CA PRO A 88 8.77 -2.54 2.34
C PRO A 88 8.56 -1.03 2.16
N TYR A 89 8.02 -0.41 3.20
CA TYR A 89 7.63 1.00 3.32
C TYR A 89 6.33 1.41 2.62
N ASP A 90 5.63 0.48 1.95
CA ASP A 90 4.28 0.75 1.47
C ASP A 90 3.28 0.88 2.62
N ILE A 91 2.38 1.87 2.50
CA ILE A 91 1.26 2.11 3.40
C ILE A 91 -0.03 1.67 2.72
N VAL A 92 -0.86 0.91 3.43
CA VAL A 92 -2.07 0.28 2.88
C VAL A 92 -3.24 0.47 3.82
N GLY A 93 -4.46 0.52 3.27
CA GLY A 93 -5.69 0.71 4.03
C GLY A 93 -6.14 2.16 4.08
N LEU A 94 -5.27 3.11 3.74
CA LEU A 94 -5.62 4.54 3.69
C LEU A 94 -6.72 4.83 2.65
N ASP A 95 -6.71 4.08 1.56
CA ASP A 95 -7.71 4.14 0.50
C ASP A 95 -9.13 3.83 0.99
N HIS A 96 -9.29 3.01 2.04
CA HIS A 96 -10.60 2.66 2.56
C HIS A 96 -11.27 3.84 3.30
N PHE A 97 -10.50 4.82 3.75
CA PHE A 97 -11.04 6.06 4.34
C PHE A 97 -11.46 7.08 3.28
N VAL A 98 -10.88 7.00 2.08
CA VAL A 98 -11.07 7.98 1.00
C VAL A 98 -12.04 7.45 -0.07
N LEU A 99 -12.03 6.15 -0.32
CA LEU A 99 -12.77 5.47 -1.36
C LEU A 99 -13.50 4.25 -0.77
N PRO A 100 -14.80 4.05 -1.06
CA PRO A 100 -15.50 2.83 -0.70
C PRO A 100 -15.05 1.66 -1.59
N ILE A 101 -13.86 1.10 -1.34
CA ILE A 101 -13.32 -0.05 -2.08
C ILE A 101 -13.43 -1.32 -1.23
N ARG A 102 -13.87 -2.42 -1.85
CA ARG A 102 -13.96 -3.77 -1.27
C ARG A 102 -12.83 -4.65 -1.79
N ALA A 103 -11.66 -4.65 -1.17
CA ALA A 103 -10.55 -5.54 -1.52
C ALA A 103 -9.84 -6.11 -0.28
N SER A 104 -9.29 -7.32 -0.39
CA SER A 104 -8.56 -8.01 0.68
C SER A 104 -7.04 -7.85 0.52
N LEU A 105 -6.31 -7.90 1.63
CA LEU A 105 -4.85 -7.85 1.69
C LEU A 105 -4.27 -9.10 2.37
N CYS A 106 -3.35 -9.78 1.69
CA CYS A 106 -2.66 -10.97 2.17
C CYS A 106 -1.14 -10.81 2.09
N ILE A 107 -0.38 -11.51 2.92
CA ILE A 107 1.10 -11.55 2.82
C ILE A 107 1.55 -12.51 1.71
N PHE A 108 2.63 -12.17 1.00
CA PHE A 108 3.35 -13.04 0.07
C PHE A 108 4.80 -13.22 0.56
N TRP A 109 5.25 -14.45 0.76
CA TRP A 109 6.68 -14.73 0.91
C TRP A 109 7.01 -16.07 0.25
N PRO A 110 8.10 -16.20 -0.52
CA PRO A 110 8.56 -17.50 -1.05
C PRO A 110 8.83 -18.51 0.06
#